data_AF-A0A015IZB3-F1
#
_entry.id   AF-A0A015IZB3-F1
#
_cell.length_a   1.000
_cell.length_b   1.000
_cell.length_c   1.000
_cell.angle_alpha   90.00
_cell.angle_beta   90.00
_cell.angle_gamma   90.00
#
_symmetry.space_group_name_H-M   'P 1'
#
loop_
_entity.id
_entity.type
_entity.pdbx_description
1 polymer ?
#
loop_
_entity_poly.entity_id
_entity_poly.type
_entity_poly.pdbx_seq_one_letter_code
_entity_poly.pdbx_strand_id
1 'polypeptide(L)' 'MDEALFNCSDYGPTFDNDLLICSKEDNSKNFNSSKCKQRSYEKMIREADAGKFSIEDYEVFLIIKELDELNN' A
#
# COMPACT_ATOMS: atom_id res chain seq x y z
N MET A 1 6.30 13.46 9.24
CA MET A 1 5.31 13.55 8.14
C MET A 1 4.55 12.25 8.19
N ASP A 2 3.22 12.26 8.20
CA ASP A 2 2.43 11.02 8.18
C ASP A 2 2.53 10.41 6.76
N GLU A 3 3.62 9.68 6.51
CA GLU A 3 3.99 9.10 5.21
C GLU A 3 3.18 7.85 4.84
N ALA A 4 2.19 7.48 5.66
CA ALA A 4 1.37 6.29 5.48
C ALA A 4 0.36 6.39 4.31
N LEU A 5 0.13 7.58 3.77
CA LEU A 5 -0.84 7.84 2.69
C LEU A 5 -0.20 8.69 1.57
N PHE A 6 0.85 8.19 0.94
CA PHE A 6 1.35 8.73 -0.32
C PHE A 6 0.61 8.05 -1.49
N ASN A 7 -0.23 8.80 -2.20
CA ASN A 7 -0.94 8.34 -3.40
C ASN A 7 -0.33 9.05 -4.62
N CYS A 8 0.23 8.29 -5.55
CA CYS A 8 0.81 8.78 -6.80
C CYS A 8 0.27 7.94 -7.95
N SER A 9 0.13 8.50 -9.16
CA SER A 9 -0.35 7.76 -10.34
C SER A 9 0.42 6.46 -10.61
N ASP A 10 1.69 6.44 -10.19
CA ASP A 10 2.63 5.37 -10.48
C ASP A 10 2.73 4.35 -9.33
N TYR A 11 2.10 4.63 -8.18
CA TYR A 11 2.21 3.84 -6.96
C TYR A 11 0.85 3.54 -6.34
N GLY A 12 0.64 2.30 -5.91
CA GLY A 12 -0.45 1.99 -4.98
C GLY A 12 -0.19 2.61 -3.59
N PRO A 13 -1.11 2.44 -2.64
CA PRO A 13 -0.91 2.89 -1.27
C PRO A 13 0.41 2.33 -0.70
N THR A 14 1.26 3.21 -0.17
CA THR A 14 2.57 2.85 0.40
C THR A 14 2.57 2.97 1.91
N PHE A 15 3.16 2.00 2.60
CA PHE A 15 3.52 2.12 4.01
C PHE A 15 5.00 2.51 4.10
N ASP A 16 5.30 3.80 3.91
CA ASP A 16 6.65 4.32 3.72
C ASP A 16 7.41 3.45 2.68
N ASN A 17 8.63 3.06 2.98
CA ASN A 17 9.47 2.21 2.16
C ASN A 17 9.31 0.72 2.51
N ASP A 18 8.46 0.37 3.46
CA ASP A 18 8.35 -0.98 4.00
C ASP A 18 7.44 -1.85 3.13
N LEU A 19 6.41 -1.25 2.51
CA LEU A 19 5.58 -1.88 1.48
C LEU A 19 5.59 -1.07 0.20
N LEU A 20 6.11 -1.66 -0.88
CA LEU A 20 6.01 -1.11 -2.23
C LEU A 20 5.10 -1.99 -3.07
N ILE A 21 4.10 -1.37 -3.70
CA ILE A 21 3.21 -1.97 -4.69
C ILE A 21 3.09 -0.99 -5.86
N CYS A 22 3.69 -1.30 -7.01
CA CYS A 22 3.62 -0.46 -8.20
C CYS A 22 3.62 -1.28 -9.50
N SER A 23 3.24 -0.61 -10.59
CA SER A 23 3.41 -1.12 -11.95
C SER A 23 4.59 -0.39 -12.59
N LYS A 24 5.62 -1.12 -13.01
CA LYS A 24 6.83 -0.56 -13.65
C LYS A 24 6.70 -0.39 -15.16
N GLU A 25 5.68 -0.96 -15.78
CA GLU A 25 5.45 -0.91 -17.21
C GLU A 25 4.10 -0.23 -17.49
N ASP A 26 4.11 0.72 -18.44
CA ASP A 26 2.99 1.60 -18.76
C ASP A 26 1.64 0.87 -18.81
N ASN A 27 0.70 1.33 -17.97
CA ASN A 27 -0.74 1.08 -18.05
C ASN A 27 -1.22 -0.38 -18.02
N SER A 28 -0.35 -1.37 -17.80
CA SER A 28 -0.81 -2.72 -17.50
C SER A 28 -1.38 -2.71 -16.08
N LYS A 29 -2.65 -3.14 -15.94
CA LYS A 29 -3.41 -3.17 -14.68
C LYS A 29 -2.79 -4.05 -13.59
N ASN A 30 -1.69 -4.74 -13.89
CA ASN A 30 -1.11 -5.77 -13.06
C ASN A 30 0.08 -5.19 -12.31
N PHE A 31 0.05 -5.23 -10.97
CA PHE A 31 1.16 -4.83 -10.10
C PHE A 31 2.33 -5.80 -10.29
N ASN A 32 3.22 -5.50 -11.24
CA ASN A 32 4.35 -6.36 -11.60
C ASN A 32 5.59 -6.14 -10.70
N SER A 33 5.53 -5.18 -9.77
CA SER A 33 6.62 -4.86 -8.86
C SER A 33 6.11 -4.63 -7.44
N SER A 34 6.05 -5.72 -6.66
CA SER A 34 5.73 -5.64 -5.24
C SER A 34 6.88 -6.17 -4.38
N LYS A 35 7.21 -5.46 -3.29
CA LYS A 35 8.25 -5.87 -2.34
C LYS A 35 7.94 -5.41 -0.92
N CYS A 36 8.41 -6.19 0.06
CA CYS A 36 8.30 -5.89 1.48
C CYS A 36 9.70 -5.88 2.13
N LYS A 37 9.97 -4.90 2.99
CA LYS A 37 11.17 -4.84 3.83
C LYS A 37 10.85 -4.22 5.18
N GLN A 38 11.64 -4.53 6.20
CA GLN A 38 11.56 -3.85 7.49
C GLN A 38 12.55 -2.69 7.50
N ARG A 39 12.06 -1.46 7.38
CA ARG A 39 12.92 -0.26 7.44
C ARG A 39 12.42 0.74 8.48
N SER A 40 11.13 1.00 8.50
CA SER A 40 10.53 2.07 9.31
C SER A 40 9.65 1.53 10.44
N TYR A 41 8.98 0.39 10.24
CA TYR A 41 8.15 -0.23 11.28
C TYR A 41 8.95 -1.19 12.17
N GLU A 42 8.54 -1.30 13.44
CA GLU A 42 9.15 -2.20 14.44
C GLU A 42 9.05 -3.68 14.01
N LYS A 43 8.02 -4.03 13.25
CA LYS A 43 7.74 -5.39 12.80
C LYS A 43 7.56 -5.42 11.29
N MET A 44 7.87 -6.56 10.68
CA MET A 44 7.59 -6.77 9.26
C MET A 44 6.09 -6.68 8.99
N ILE A 45 5.71 -5.95 7.94
CA ILE A 45 4.32 -5.89 7.45
C ILE A 45 3.87 -7.27 6.95
N ARG A 46 4.81 -8.08 6.43
CA ARG A 46 4.58 -9.44 5.96
C ARG A 46 5.75 -10.34 6.38
N GLU A 47 5.43 -11.48 7.00
CA GLU A 47 6.45 -12.45 7.47
C GLU A 47 7.07 -13.27 6.34
N ALA A 48 6.39 -13.42 5.20
CA ALA A 48 6.89 -14.18 4.06
C ALA A 48 8.05 -13.45 3.37
N ASP A 49 9.18 -14.15 3.21
CA ASP A 49 10.45 -13.78 2.59
C ASP A 49 10.64 -12.28 2.29
N ALA A 50 11.50 -11.64 3.08
CA ALA A 50 11.99 -10.29 2.82
C ALA A 50 12.43 -10.15 1.35
N GLY A 51 11.66 -9.42 0.54
CA GLY A 51 11.90 -9.42 -0.89
C GLY A 51 10.67 -9.12 -1.74
N LYS A 52 10.70 -9.64 -2.97
CA LYS A 52 9.67 -9.45 -3.99
C LYS A 52 8.55 -10.47 -3.81
N PHE A 53 7.31 -10.06 -4.07
CA PHE A 53 6.16 -10.96 -4.09
C PHE A 53 5.23 -10.62 -5.25
N SER A 54 4.40 -11.58 -5.67
CA SER A 54 3.32 -11.36 -6.64
C SER A 54 2.02 -10.99 -5.92
N ILE A 55 1.20 -10.18 -6.58
CA ILE A 55 -0.16 -9.85 -6.15
C ILE A 55 -1.08 -10.35 -7.26
N GLU A 56 -2.02 -11.21 -6.90
CA GLU A 56 -3.11 -11.61 -7.80
C GLU A 56 -4.21 -10.54 -7.75
N ASP A 57 -4.70 -10.24 -6.54
CA ASP A 57 -5.67 -9.19 -6.25
C ASP A 57 -5.33 -8.48 -4.92
N TYR A 58 -5.79 -7.24 -4.75
CA TYR A 58 -5.70 -6.50 -3.48
C TYR A 58 -6.97 -5.69 -3.24
N GLU A 59 -7.36 -5.58 -1.97
CA GLU A 59 -8.56 -4.86 -1.54
C GLU A 59 -8.18 -3.67 -0.64
N VAL A 60 -8.85 -2.53 -0.81
CA VAL A 60 -8.65 -1.33 0.01
C VAL A 60 -9.94 -1.05 0.78
N PHE A 61 -9.84 -1.03 2.11
CA PHE A 61 -10.96 -0.73 2.99
C PHE A 61 -10.81 0.70 3.54
N LEU A 62 -11.76 1.57 3.20
CA LEU A 62 -11.87 2.90 3.80
C LEU A 62 -12.80 2.81 5.02
N ILE A 63 -12.24 3.03 6.20
CA ILE A 63 -13.04 3.16 7.43
C ILE A 63 -13.47 4.63 7.53
N ILE A 64 -14.73 4.89 7.20
CA ILE A 64 -15.37 6.17 7.55
C ILE A 64 -15.79 6.09 9.01
N LYS A 65 -15.45 7.11 9.82
CA LYS A 65 -16.23 7.35 11.04
C LYS A 65 -17.66 7.62 10.58
N GLU A 66 -18.64 7.07 11.29
CA GLU A 66 -20.05 7.41 11.05
C GLU A 66 -20.14 8.94 10.88
N LEU A 67 -20.81 9.36 9.81
CA LEU A 67 -21.16 10.76 9.57
C LEU A 67 -22.16 11.17 10.66
N ASP A 68 -21.68 11.33 11.88
CA ASP A 68 -22.50 11.66 13.05
C ASP A 68 -22.94 13.13 13.09
N GLU A 69 -22.58 13.97 12.11
CA GLU A 69 -22.87 15.40 12.19
C GLU A 69 -23.20 16.09 10.85
N LEU A 70 -24.08 15.51 10.02
CA LEU A 70 -24.72 16.27 8.92
C LEU A 70 -26.24 16.06 8.90
N ASN A 71 -26.90 16.28 10.04
CA ASN A 71 -28.34 16.55 10.15
C ASN A 71 -28.67 17.41 11.39
N ASN A 72 -27.86 18.44 11.69
CA ASN A 72 -28.23 19.53 12.60
C ASN A 72 -28.77 20.72 11.80
#